data_AF-A0A918RPX7-F1
#
_entry.id   AF-A0A918RPX7-F1
#
_cell.length_a   1.000
_cell.length_b   1.000
_cell.length_c   1.000
_cell.angle_alpha   90.00
_cell.angle_beta   90.00
_cell.angle_gamma   90.00
#
_symmetry.space_group_name_H-M   'P 1'
#
loop_
_entity.id
_entity.type
_entity.pdbx_description
1 polymer ?
#
loop_
_entity_poly.entity_id
_entity_poly.type
_entity_poly.pdbx_seq_one_letter_code
_entity_poly.pdbx_strand_id
1 'polypeptide(L)'
;MVEAAEWDEGIRKAYEHKRFPEAPPRYRGLAYPWRERVEVDSEHAWRNSVYYFWWEYMRRNERYRLIHDVMNSAWDSELRKEHSDSITAQEIELYGLFGNVFDPDFHAWWRTHYQLFSDEVSAFVKVIEGRAADGKELCSFPFADVHKLTIADVVRKAQGYFGDQNCVVVEHRRSRAKFRTVQRYVLPNLKTYLDVWDLRKSEPEMEDHEIADALKLSVNETVDGETAEELRKMDLPHADIAKAVRRRKRLVVQRNLRIAQQYIDNVMLGQFPWRTKR
;
A
#
# COMPACT_ATOMS: atom_id res chain seq x y z
N MET A 1 8.20 -20.12 2.55
CA MET A 1 6.79 -20.23 2.12
C MET A 1 5.93 -20.11 3.36
N VAL A 2 5.04 -19.13 3.45
CA VAL A 2 4.20 -18.95 4.65
C VAL A 2 2.81 -19.50 4.37
N GLU A 3 2.53 -20.71 4.85
CA GLU A 3 1.18 -21.28 4.81
C GLU A 3 0.28 -20.63 5.87
N ALA A 4 -1.04 -20.64 5.66
CA ALA A 4 -2.00 -20.25 6.71
C ALA A 4 -1.82 -21.05 8.02
N ALA A 5 -1.18 -22.23 7.96
CA ALA A 5 -0.84 -23.03 9.13
C ALA A 5 0.16 -22.35 10.09
N GLU A 6 0.93 -21.36 9.63
CA GLU A 6 1.83 -20.55 10.47
C GLU A 6 1.14 -19.34 11.12
N TRP A 7 -0.16 -19.17 10.89
CA TRP A 7 -0.93 -18.12 11.53
C TRP A 7 -1.58 -18.68 12.79
N ASP A 8 -1.32 -18.05 13.94
CA ASP A 8 -2.09 -18.32 15.15
C ASP A 8 -3.59 -18.18 14.83
N GLU A 9 -4.39 -19.15 15.24
CA GLU A 9 -5.83 -19.23 14.94
C GLU A 9 -6.59 -17.98 15.42
N GLY A 10 -6.12 -17.35 16.50
CA GLY A 10 -6.62 -16.08 17.00
C GLY A 10 -6.32 -14.91 16.07
N ILE A 11 -5.09 -14.84 15.53
CA ILE A 11 -4.69 -13.83 14.54
C ILE A 11 -5.46 -14.03 13.23
N ARG A 12 -5.64 -15.29 12.80
CA ARG A 12 -6.42 -15.65 11.61
C ARG A 12 -7.86 -15.16 11.73
N LYS A 13 -8.55 -15.53 12.81
CA LYS A 13 -9.92 -15.07 13.07
C LYS A 13 -9.99 -13.56 13.17
N ALA A 14 -9.07 -12.92 13.89
CA ALA A 14 -9.05 -11.46 13.98
C ALA A 14 -8.91 -10.84 12.58
N TYR A 15 -7.97 -11.31 11.76
CA TYR A 15 -7.72 -10.81 10.42
C TYR A 15 -8.91 -11.00 9.45
N GLU A 16 -9.54 -12.18 9.46
CA GLU A 16 -10.72 -12.50 8.62
C GLU A 16 -11.92 -11.60 8.95
N HIS A 17 -12.04 -11.17 10.22
CA HIS A 17 -13.13 -10.31 10.69
C HIS A 17 -12.76 -8.83 10.69
N LYS A 18 -11.56 -8.43 10.26
CA LYS A 18 -11.16 -7.03 10.17
C LYS A 18 -11.53 -6.45 8.82
N ARG A 19 -11.81 -5.15 8.82
CA ARG A 19 -12.12 -4.43 7.59
C ARG A 19 -10.94 -3.57 7.19
N PHE A 20 -10.40 -3.86 6.01
CA PHE A 20 -9.32 -3.10 5.41
C PHE A 20 -9.91 -2.13 4.38
N PRO A 21 -9.44 -0.86 4.33
CA PRO A 21 -9.80 0.08 3.26
C PRO A 21 -9.39 -0.41 1.87
N GLU A 22 -8.31 -1.19 1.80
CA GLU A 22 -7.74 -1.72 0.56
C GLU A 22 -7.61 -3.24 0.66
N ALA A 23 -7.43 -3.91 -0.48
CA ALA A 23 -7.24 -5.35 -0.50
C ALA A 23 -5.99 -5.74 0.32
N PRO A 24 -6.14 -6.51 1.41
CA PRO A 24 -5.00 -6.83 2.26
C PRO A 24 -4.17 -7.95 1.62
N PRO A 25 -2.95 -8.22 2.13
CA PRO A 25 -2.05 -9.19 1.50
C PRO A 25 -2.68 -10.58 1.46
N ARG A 26 -2.60 -11.24 0.30
CA ARG A 26 -3.22 -12.56 0.10
C ARG A 26 -2.27 -13.69 0.48
N TYR A 27 -2.77 -14.58 1.33
CA TYR A 27 -2.10 -15.78 1.81
C TYR A 27 -2.93 -17.01 1.42
N ARG A 28 -2.24 -18.11 1.07
CA ARG A 28 -2.90 -19.38 0.77
C ARG A 28 -3.59 -19.90 2.03
N GLY A 29 -4.87 -20.24 1.92
CA GLY A 29 -5.68 -20.82 3.01
C GLY A 29 -6.43 -19.81 3.88
N LEU A 30 -6.27 -18.50 3.66
CA LEU A 30 -7.09 -17.48 4.32
C LEU A 30 -8.35 -17.18 3.52
N ALA A 31 -9.49 -17.09 4.22
CA ALA A 31 -10.75 -16.66 3.61
C ALA A 31 -10.79 -15.13 3.52
N TYR A 32 -11.06 -14.60 2.32
CA TYR A 32 -11.14 -13.16 2.11
C TYR A 32 -12.57 -12.75 1.78
N PRO A 33 -13.15 -11.74 2.46
CA PRO A 33 -14.51 -11.28 2.20
C PRO A 33 -14.67 -10.51 0.87
N TRP A 34 -13.59 -10.28 0.12
CA TRP A 34 -13.59 -9.51 -1.13
C TRP A 34 -13.87 -10.36 -2.38
N ARG A 35 -14.78 -9.88 -3.24
CA ARG A 35 -15.27 -10.55 -4.47
C ARG A 35 -14.33 -10.44 -5.67
N GLU A 36 -13.07 -10.83 -5.55
CA GLU A 36 -12.24 -11.09 -6.73
C GLU A 36 -11.68 -12.51 -6.68
N ARG A 37 -12.37 -13.41 -7.38
CA ARG A 37 -11.84 -14.71 -7.82
C ARG A 37 -10.76 -14.47 -8.87
N VAL A 38 -9.64 -13.88 -8.48
CA VAL A 38 -8.39 -14.10 -9.21
C VAL A 38 -7.83 -15.36 -8.60
N GLU A 39 -7.67 -16.42 -9.39
CA GLU A 39 -6.92 -17.60 -8.97
C GLU A 39 -5.57 -17.13 -8.43
N VAL A 40 -5.39 -17.28 -7.12
CA VAL A 40 -4.20 -16.83 -6.41
C VAL A 40 -3.12 -17.89 -6.61
N ASP A 41 -2.67 -18.07 -7.84
CA ASP A 41 -1.63 -19.04 -8.19
C ASP A 41 -0.25 -18.38 -8.26
N SER A 42 0.08 -17.59 -7.24
CA SER A 42 1.47 -17.16 -7.07
C SER A 42 1.86 -17.15 -5.60
N GLU A 43 2.98 -17.82 -5.32
CA GLU A 43 3.73 -17.82 -4.05
C GLU A 43 3.98 -16.41 -3.48
N HIS A 44 3.81 -15.37 -4.32
CA HIS A 44 4.12 -13.98 -4.04
C HIS A 44 2.90 -13.05 -4.13
N ALA A 45 1.67 -13.57 -4.12
CA ALA A 45 0.45 -12.76 -4.23
C ALA A 45 0.32 -11.67 -3.14
N TRP A 46 0.89 -11.91 -1.95
CA TRP A 46 0.95 -10.93 -0.87
C TRP A 46 1.72 -9.65 -1.24
N ARG A 47 2.66 -9.71 -2.19
CA ARG A 47 3.38 -8.54 -2.72
C ARG A 47 2.48 -7.62 -3.54
N ASN A 48 1.34 -8.13 -4.03
CA ASN A 48 0.34 -7.34 -4.75
C ASN A 48 -0.62 -6.64 -3.78
N SER A 49 -0.08 -5.99 -2.76
CA SER A 49 -0.83 -5.23 -1.77
C SER A 49 -0.15 -3.89 -1.52
N VAL A 50 -0.95 -2.84 -1.37
CA VAL A 50 -0.43 -1.51 -1.04
C VAL A 50 0.29 -1.49 0.30
N TYR A 51 -0.10 -2.35 1.22
CA TYR A 51 0.51 -2.46 2.55
C TYR A 51 1.92 -3.06 2.49
N TYR A 52 2.17 -3.98 1.55
CA TYR A 52 3.52 -4.47 1.26
C TYR A 52 4.40 -3.33 0.76
N PHE A 53 3.89 -2.51 -0.17
CA PHE A 53 4.64 -1.35 -0.65
C PHE A 53 4.87 -0.34 0.46
N TRP A 54 3.90 -0.08 1.35
CA TRP A 54 4.10 0.80 2.50
C TRP A 54 5.32 0.38 3.32
N TRP A 55 5.43 -0.91 3.63
CA TRP A 55 6.57 -1.49 4.35
C TRP A 55 7.88 -1.36 3.57
N GLU A 56 7.89 -1.71 2.27
CA GLU A 56 9.09 -1.59 1.43
C GLU A 56 9.60 -0.15 1.28
N TYR A 57 8.69 0.81 1.12
CA TYR A 57 9.03 2.24 1.02
C TYR A 57 9.62 2.77 2.33
N MET A 58 9.11 2.34 3.49
CA MET A 58 9.71 2.68 4.78
C MET A 58 11.13 2.16 4.93
N ARG A 59 11.43 0.94 4.46
CA ARG A 59 12.79 0.36 4.53
C ARG A 59 13.84 1.13 3.73
N ARG A 60 13.41 1.92 2.76
CA ARG A 60 14.28 2.77 1.93
C ARG A 60 14.37 4.21 2.42
N ASN A 61 13.63 4.54 3.47
CA ASN A 61 13.71 5.84 4.10
C ASN A 61 14.93 5.90 5.04
N GLU A 62 15.93 6.70 4.67
CA GLU A 62 17.16 6.88 5.46
C GLU A 62 16.89 7.55 6.80
N ARG A 63 15.88 8.42 6.89
CA ARG A 63 15.47 9.06 8.14
C ARG A 63 14.81 8.06 9.11
N TYR A 64 13.99 7.14 8.62
CA TYR A 64 13.43 6.05 9.44
C TYR A 64 14.54 5.12 9.96
N ARG A 65 15.57 4.87 9.13
CA ARG A 65 16.74 4.09 9.54
C ARG A 65 17.52 4.79 10.65
N LEU A 66 17.80 6.09 10.49
CA LEU A 66 18.45 6.87 11.55
C LEU A 66 17.67 6.80 12.87
N ILE A 67 16.34 6.95 12.83
CA ILE A 67 15.50 6.86 14.04
C ILE A 67 15.60 5.46 14.63
N HIS A 68 15.52 4.41 13.81
CA HIS A 68 15.71 3.03 14.26
C HIS A 68 17.06 2.83 14.96
N ASP A 69 18.14 3.32 14.37
CA ASP A 69 19.49 3.20 14.91
C ASP A 69 19.61 3.94 16.25
N VAL A 70 19.07 5.17 16.36
CA VAL A 70 19.08 5.97 17.60
C VAL A 70 18.19 5.35 18.69
N MET A 71 17.06 4.74 18.34
CA MET A 71 16.15 4.11 19.31
C MET A 71 16.68 2.76 19.81
N ASN A 72 17.48 2.05 19.03
CA ASN A 72 18.06 0.76 19.39
C ASN A 72 19.54 0.83 19.82
N SER A 73 20.18 2.00 19.76
CA SER A 73 21.52 2.21 20.29
C SER A 73 21.52 2.20 21.82
N ALA A 74 21.44 1.00 22.41
CA ALA A 74 21.66 0.81 23.84
C ALA A 74 23.10 1.18 24.27
N TRP A 75 24.03 1.34 23.32
CA TRP A 75 25.46 1.51 23.55
C TRP A 75 26.08 2.78 22.95
N ASP A 76 25.43 3.43 21.99
CA ASP A 76 25.99 4.62 21.32
C ASP A 76 25.34 5.90 21.88
N SER A 77 25.92 6.38 22.98
CA SER A 77 25.47 7.61 23.63
C SER A 77 25.77 8.86 22.79
N GLU A 78 26.68 8.78 21.81
CA GLU A 78 27.07 9.92 20.97
C GLU A 78 26.04 10.13 19.87
N LEU A 79 25.68 9.10 19.10
CA LEU A 79 24.60 9.18 18.09
C LEU A 79 23.29 9.68 18.70
N ARG A 80 22.96 9.19 19.91
CA ARG A 80 21.75 9.61 20.61
C ARG A 80 21.82 11.06 21.08
N LYS A 81 22.97 11.54 21.56
CA LYS A 81 23.14 12.95 21.97
C LYS A 81 23.20 13.90 20.77
N GLU A 82 23.82 13.48 19.68
CA GLU A 82 23.97 14.28 18.46
C GLU A 82 22.62 14.50 17.78
N HIS A 83 21.77 13.46 17.76
CA HIS A 83 20.52 13.51 17.00
C HIS A 83 19.25 13.62 17.85
N SER A 84 19.29 13.53 19.19
CA SER A 84 18.07 13.60 20.02
C SER A 84 17.24 14.85 19.77
N ASP A 85 17.92 15.98 19.61
CA ASP A 85 17.25 17.28 19.44
C ASP A 85 16.73 17.48 18.00
N SER A 86 17.21 16.66 17.06
CA SER A 86 16.80 16.70 15.67
C SER A 86 15.57 15.83 15.37
N ILE A 87 15.27 14.84 16.22
CA ILE A 87 14.15 13.91 16.02
C ILE A 87 12.89 14.50 16.65
N THR A 88 11.83 14.61 15.84
CA THR A 88 10.56 15.17 16.28
C THR A 88 9.72 14.15 17.05
N ALA A 89 8.81 14.64 17.91
CA ALA A 89 7.89 13.77 18.64
C ALA A 89 7.00 12.92 17.70
N GLN A 90 6.61 13.47 16.54
CA GLN A 90 5.82 12.76 15.53
C GLN A 90 6.60 11.58 14.92
N GLU A 91 7.89 11.76 14.67
CA GLU A 91 8.76 10.70 14.16
C GLU A 91 8.92 9.56 15.18
N ILE A 92 9.04 9.89 16.47
CA ILE A 92 9.10 8.91 17.56
C ILE A 92 7.77 8.15 17.67
N GLU A 93 6.64 8.84 17.60
CA GLU A 93 5.31 8.21 17.63
C GLU A 93 5.12 7.25 16.45
N LEU A 94 5.49 7.68 15.23
CA LEU A 94 5.43 6.85 14.04
C LEU A 94 6.29 5.58 14.20
N TYR A 95 7.53 5.74 14.66
CA TYR A 95 8.42 4.61 14.94
C TYR A 95 7.86 3.68 16.02
N GLY A 96 7.25 4.23 17.08
CA GLY A 96 6.58 3.45 18.12
C GLY A 96 5.37 2.65 17.61
N LEU A 97 4.72 3.12 16.54
CA LEU A 97 3.61 2.41 15.89
C LEU A 97 4.09 1.33 14.91
N PHE A 98 5.06 1.64 14.07
CA PHE A 98 5.53 0.75 12.99
C PHE A 98 6.65 -0.21 13.40
N GLY A 99 7.40 0.15 14.44
CA GLY A 99 8.50 -0.64 14.98
C GLY A 99 9.64 -0.88 13.99
N ASN A 100 10.37 -1.98 14.21
CA ASN A 100 11.46 -2.39 13.33
C ASN A 100 10.91 -3.00 12.02
N VAL A 101 11.16 -2.31 10.91
CA VAL A 101 10.81 -2.75 9.55
C VAL A 101 12.00 -3.36 8.79
N PHE A 102 13.20 -3.31 9.36
CA PHE A 102 14.45 -3.69 8.69
C PHE A 102 14.80 -5.17 8.86
N ASP A 103 14.65 -5.69 10.09
CA ASP A 103 15.02 -7.07 10.44
C ASP A 103 13.97 -8.13 10.10
N PRO A 104 12.67 -7.97 10.46
CA PRO A 104 11.68 -8.99 10.16
C PRO A 104 11.38 -9.03 8.66
N ASP A 105 10.95 -10.19 8.17
CA ASP A 105 10.30 -10.25 6.86
C ASP A 105 8.91 -9.56 6.92
N PHE A 106 8.34 -9.29 5.74
CA PHE A 106 7.03 -8.64 5.67
C PHE A 106 5.95 -9.42 6.44
N HIS A 107 6.04 -10.75 6.49
CA HIS A 107 5.03 -11.59 7.11
C HIS A 107 5.04 -11.45 8.63
N ALA A 108 6.21 -11.53 9.25
CA ALA A 108 6.42 -11.32 10.67
C ALA A 108 6.00 -9.90 11.08
N TRP A 109 6.37 -8.90 10.30
CA TRP A 109 5.94 -7.52 10.53
C TRP A 109 4.42 -7.37 10.39
N TRP A 110 3.83 -7.87 9.31
CA TRP A 110 2.40 -7.71 9.03
C TRP A 110 1.50 -8.35 10.10
N ARG A 111 1.88 -9.53 10.61
CA ARG A 111 1.11 -10.24 11.65
C ARG A 111 0.93 -9.42 12.93
N THR A 112 1.88 -8.55 13.26
CA THR A 112 1.85 -7.72 14.47
C THR A 112 1.34 -6.29 14.22
N HIS A 113 1.24 -5.87 12.96
CA HIS A 113 0.94 -4.47 12.59
C HIS A 113 -0.30 -4.29 11.71
N TYR A 114 -0.98 -5.35 11.26
CA TYR A 114 -2.16 -5.23 10.37
C TYR A 114 -3.27 -4.33 10.97
N GLN A 115 -3.37 -4.25 12.31
CA GLN A 115 -4.36 -3.45 13.02
C GLN A 115 -4.23 -1.95 12.70
N LEU A 116 -3.02 -1.49 12.36
CA LEU A 116 -2.76 -0.11 11.93
C LEU A 116 -3.53 0.29 10.67
N PHE A 117 -3.81 -0.69 9.82
CA PHE A 117 -4.41 -0.52 8.49
C PHE A 117 -5.85 -0.99 8.40
N SER A 118 -6.37 -1.57 9.48
CA SER A 118 -7.74 -2.04 9.55
C SER A 118 -8.60 -1.10 10.39
N ASP A 119 -9.87 -0.99 10.04
CA ASP A 119 -10.85 -0.54 11.00
C ASP A 119 -10.94 -1.59 12.11
N GLU A 120 -10.92 -1.13 13.36
CA GLU A 120 -11.62 -1.88 14.39
C GLU A 120 -13.05 -2.04 13.90
N VAL A 121 -13.40 -3.26 13.49
CA VAL A 121 -14.79 -3.63 13.38
C VAL A 121 -15.30 -3.44 14.79
N SER A 122 -15.94 -2.29 15.03
CA SER A 122 -16.70 -2.03 16.24
C SER A 122 -17.55 -3.27 16.38
N ALA A 123 -17.18 -4.10 17.34
CA ALA A 123 -17.85 -5.35 17.55
C ALA A 123 -19.34 -5.02 17.70
N PHE A 124 -20.15 -5.78 16.99
CA PHE A 124 -21.61 -5.78 17.06
C PHE A 124 -22.34 -4.69 16.27
N VAL A 125 -23.35 -5.14 15.52
CA VAL A 125 -24.54 -4.35 15.26
C VAL A 125 -25.04 -3.87 16.62
N LYS A 126 -24.97 -2.57 16.87
CA LYS A 126 -25.56 -2.01 18.08
C LYS A 126 -27.00 -1.67 17.75
N VAL A 127 -27.94 -2.25 18.49
CA VAL A 127 -29.26 -1.63 18.64
C VAL A 127 -28.99 -0.24 19.20
N ILE A 128 -29.29 0.79 18.42
CA ILE A 128 -29.24 2.16 18.89
C ILE A 128 -30.45 2.33 19.79
N GLU A 129 -30.28 2.91 20.98
CA GLU A 129 -31.42 3.28 21.81
C GLU A 129 -32.31 4.28 21.06
N GLY A 130 -33.47 3.79 20.62
CA GLY A 130 -34.42 4.55 19.83
C GLY A 130 -35.31 3.63 19.00
N ARG A 131 -36.62 3.87 19.05
CA ARG A 131 -37.57 3.26 18.13
C ARG A 131 -37.83 4.22 16.97
N ALA A 132 -37.88 3.69 15.76
CA ALA A 132 -38.43 4.42 14.63
C ALA A 132 -39.90 4.79 14.91
N ALA A 133 -40.43 5.77 14.17
CA ALA A 133 -41.81 6.24 14.34
C ALA A 133 -42.88 5.14 14.18
N ASP A 134 -42.51 4.02 13.56
CA ASP A 134 -43.35 2.83 13.36
C ASP A 134 -43.13 1.73 14.42
N GLY A 135 -42.40 2.02 15.51
CA GLY A 135 -42.20 1.11 16.63
C GLY A 135 -41.07 0.09 16.46
N LYS A 136 -40.32 0.12 15.36
CA LYS A 136 -39.20 -0.80 15.09
C LYS A 136 -37.91 -0.37 15.80
N GLU A 137 -37.07 -1.35 16.15
CA GLU A 137 -35.76 -1.10 16.75
C GLU A 137 -34.75 -0.60 15.70
N LEU A 138 -34.03 0.48 16.03
CA LEU A 138 -32.99 1.03 15.18
C LEU A 138 -31.70 0.23 15.37
N CYS A 139 -31.09 -0.24 14.28
CA CYS A 139 -29.85 -1.03 14.32
C CYS A 139 -28.74 -0.30 13.56
N SER A 140 -27.62 -0.01 14.22
CA SER A 140 -26.44 0.50 13.54
C SER A 140 -25.64 -0.64 12.93
N PHE A 141 -25.37 -0.57 11.63
CA PHE A 141 -24.50 -1.53 10.98
C PHE A 141 -23.17 -0.87 10.62
N PRO A 142 -22.03 -1.51 10.94
CA PRO A 142 -20.71 -0.96 10.65
C PRO A 142 -20.32 -1.20 9.17
N PHE A 143 -21.12 -0.70 8.23
CA PHE A 143 -20.74 -0.65 6.83
C PHE A 143 -20.27 0.77 6.51
N ALA A 144 -19.06 0.93 5.95
CA ALA A 144 -18.60 2.20 5.38
C ALA A 144 -18.52 2.18 3.83
N ASP A 145 -19.15 1.19 3.21
CA ASP A 145 -19.41 1.13 1.77
C ASP A 145 -20.92 0.99 1.53
N VAL A 146 -21.75 1.61 2.37
CA VAL A 146 -23.23 1.61 2.20
C VAL A 146 -23.60 2.14 0.82
N HIS A 147 -22.82 3.04 0.25
CA HIS A 147 -23.02 3.58 -1.11
C HIS A 147 -22.83 2.55 -2.25
N LYS A 148 -22.17 1.41 -1.99
CA LYS A 148 -21.96 0.33 -2.99
C LYS A 148 -22.90 -0.86 -2.78
N LEU A 149 -23.59 -0.89 -1.64
CA LEU A 149 -24.58 -1.91 -1.33
C LEU A 149 -25.96 -1.33 -1.64
N THR A 150 -26.79 -2.10 -2.33
CA THR A 150 -28.19 -1.72 -2.42
C THR A 150 -28.82 -1.88 -1.03
N ILE A 151 -29.88 -1.11 -0.74
CA ILE A 151 -30.65 -1.27 0.51
C ILE A 151 -31.08 -2.75 0.68
N ALA A 152 -31.38 -3.44 -0.43
CA ALA A 152 -31.72 -4.86 -0.43
C ALA A 152 -30.56 -5.77 0.03
N ASP A 153 -29.31 -5.47 -0.32
CA ASP A 153 -28.15 -6.26 0.13
C ASP A 153 -27.88 -6.08 1.63
N VAL A 154 -28.11 -4.87 2.13
CA VAL A 154 -28.01 -4.55 3.54
C VAL A 154 -29.12 -5.26 4.32
N VAL A 155 -30.37 -5.18 3.86
CA VAL A 155 -31.52 -5.86 4.48
C VAL A 155 -31.36 -7.37 4.48
N ARG A 156 -30.94 -7.98 3.37
CA ARG A 156 -30.71 -9.44 3.29
C ARG A 156 -29.64 -9.90 4.29
N LYS A 157 -28.58 -9.12 4.45
CA LYS A 157 -27.55 -9.40 5.45
C LYS A 157 -28.09 -9.22 6.87
N ALA A 158 -28.84 -8.14 7.13
CA ALA A 158 -29.48 -7.91 8.43
C ALA A 158 -30.44 -9.05 8.81
N GLN A 159 -31.30 -9.49 7.89
CA GLN A 159 -32.22 -10.61 8.08
C GLN A 159 -31.48 -11.93 8.36
N GLY A 160 -30.34 -12.15 7.71
CA GLY A 160 -29.49 -13.31 7.99
C GLY A 160 -28.88 -13.33 9.39
N TYR A 161 -28.75 -12.18 10.06
CA TYR A 161 -28.22 -12.06 11.42
C TYR A 161 -29.31 -12.02 12.50
N PHE A 162 -30.49 -11.45 12.22
CA PHE A 162 -31.53 -11.19 13.24
C PHE A 162 -32.82 -12.02 13.07
N GLY A 163 -32.93 -12.86 12.04
CA GLY A 163 -34.21 -13.45 11.66
C GLY A 163 -35.19 -12.37 11.19
N ASP A 164 -36.48 -12.71 11.06
CA ASP A 164 -37.56 -11.86 10.51
C ASP A 164 -37.91 -10.59 11.34
N GLN A 165 -36.96 -10.04 12.10
CA GLN A 165 -37.14 -8.78 12.83
C GLN A 165 -36.78 -7.59 11.93
N ASN A 166 -37.69 -6.61 11.88
CA ASN A 166 -37.58 -5.44 11.03
C ASN A 166 -36.50 -4.44 11.52
N CYS A 167 -35.26 -4.60 11.06
CA CYS A 167 -34.15 -3.68 11.36
C CYS A 167 -34.09 -2.48 10.39
N VAL A 168 -33.75 -1.30 10.91
CA VAL A 168 -33.43 -0.07 10.13
C VAL A 168 -31.94 0.21 10.24
N VAL A 169 -31.26 0.55 9.14
CA VAL A 169 -29.78 0.67 9.05
C VAL A 169 -29.30 2.12 9.11
N VAL A 170 -28.31 2.40 9.96
CA VAL A 170 -27.59 3.70 10.04
C VAL A 170 -26.21 3.61 9.37
N GLU A 171 -25.87 4.60 8.53
CA GLU A 171 -24.67 4.65 7.70
C GLU A 171 -23.44 5.22 8.45
N HIS A 172 -22.34 4.47 8.54
CA HIS A 172 -21.06 4.98 9.05
C HIS A 172 -20.17 5.47 7.89
N ARG A 173 -19.98 6.79 7.76
CA ARG A 173 -19.45 7.41 6.52
C ARG A 173 -17.92 7.35 6.27
N ARG A 174 -17.05 6.93 7.20
CA ARG A 174 -15.58 6.91 6.95
C ARG A 174 -14.86 5.80 7.74
N SER A 175 -13.88 5.16 7.10
CA SER A 175 -12.93 4.24 7.76
C SER A 175 -12.17 4.96 8.89
N ARG A 176 -11.92 4.23 9.98
CA ARG A 176 -11.22 4.64 11.22
C ARG A 176 -9.81 4.06 11.32
N ALA A 177 -9.32 3.35 10.31
CA ALA A 177 -7.94 2.87 10.24
C ALA A 177 -6.95 4.02 10.46
N LYS A 178 -5.91 3.78 11.27
CA LYS A 178 -4.90 4.81 11.58
C LYS A 178 -4.14 5.25 10.33
N PHE A 179 -3.76 4.28 9.50
CA PHE A 179 -3.06 4.50 8.25
C PHE A 179 -3.91 4.00 7.09
N ARG A 180 -4.49 4.93 6.35
CA ARG A 180 -5.26 4.66 5.13
C ARG A 180 -4.52 5.19 3.91
N THR A 181 -4.87 4.67 2.75
CA THR A 181 -4.40 5.21 1.48
C THR A 181 -4.89 6.64 1.29
N VAL A 182 -3.95 7.55 1.02
CA VAL A 182 -4.29 8.98 0.91
C VAL A 182 -4.70 9.37 -0.50
N GLN A 183 -4.17 8.68 -1.52
CA GLN A 183 -4.51 8.89 -2.93
C GLN A 183 -4.73 7.55 -3.65
N ARG A 184 -5.36 7.62 -4.82
CA ARG A 184 -5.49 6.47 -5.73
C ARG A 184 -4.13 6.06 -6.26
N TYR A 185 -3.92 4.76 -6.37
CA TYR A 185 -2.66 4.17 -6.79
C TYR A 185 -2.87 3.02 -7.79
N VAL A 186 -1.76 2.60 -8.40
CA VAL A 186 -1.70 1.48 -9.33
C VAL A 186 -0.52 0.62 -8.87
N LEU A 187 -0.78 -0.61 -8.45
CA LEU A 187 0.24 -1.48 -7.83
C LEU A 187 1.47 -1.72 -8.74
N PRO A 188 1.31 -2.02 -10.06
CA PRO A 188 2.46 -2.13 -10.96
C PRO A 188 3.36 -0.90 -10.95
N ASN A 189 2.77 0.30 -10.88
CA ASN A 189 3.57 1.53 -10.87
C ASN A 189 4.35 1.69 -9.57
N LEU A 190 3.77 1.35 -8.41
CA LEU A 190 4.49 1.38 -7.13
C LEU A 190 5.73 0.48 -7.20
N LYS A 191 5.59 -0.72 -7.78
CA LYS A 191 6.71 -1.62 -8.03
C LYS A 191 7.75 -1.00 -8.95
N THR A 192 7.33 -0.48 -10.11
CA THR A 192 8.26 0.13 -11.08
C THR A 192 9.03 1.31 -10.49
N TYR A 193 8.38 2.17 -9.71
CA TYR A 193 9.05 3.28 -9.05
C TYR A 193 10.10 2.81 -8.05
N LEU A 194 9.79 1.75 -7.30
CA LEU A 194 10.71 1.13 -6.35
C LEU A 194 11.89 0.45 -7.05
N ASP A 195 11.64 -0.30 -8.12
CA ASP A 195 12.68 -0.97 -8.91
C ASP A 195 13.68 0.05 -9.50
N VAL A 196 13.17 1.17 -10.04
CA VAL A 196 14.01 2.26 -10.57
C VAL A 196 14.84 2.92 -9.46
N TRP A 197 14.25 3.10 -8.28
CA TRP A 197 14.93 3.66 -7.13
C TRP A 197 16.06 2.74 -6.64
N ASP A 198 15.78 1.46 -6.49
CA ASP A 198 16.74 0.47 -6.01
C ASP A 198 17.90 0.32 -6.99
N LEU A 199 17.62 0.25 -8.30
CA LEU A 199 18.66 0.18 -9.32
C LEU A 199 19.55 1.43 -9.35
N ARG A 200 18.96 2.63 -9.20
CA ARG A 200 19.75 3.86 -9.08
C ARG A 200 20.64 3.85 -7.84
N LYS A 201 20.16 3.28 -6.73
CA LYS A 201 20.94 3.22 -5.49
C LYS A 201 22.09 2.19 -5.59
N SER A 202 21.89 1.07 -6.29
CA SER A 202 22.94 0.08 -6.54
C SER A 202 23.93 0.50 -7.62
N GLU A 203 23.49 1.25 -8.62
CA GLU A 203 24.32 1.71 -9.74
C GLU A 203 24.20 3.23 -9.95
N PRO A 204 24.87 4.06 -9.12
CA PRO A 204 24.71 5.52 -9.16
C PRO A 204 25.20 6.17 -10.46
N GLU A 205 26.19 5.57 -11.11
CA GLU A 205 26.82 6.08 -12.34
C GLU A 205 26.10 5.63 -13.61
N MET A 206 25.15 4.69 -13.52
CA MET A 206 24.40 4.20 -14.69
C MET A 206 23.54 5.33 -15.27
N GLU A 207 23.59 5.47 -16.60
CA GLU A 207 22.84 6.52 -17.26
C GLU A 207 21.33 6.23 -17.24
N ASP A 208 20.50 7.28 -17.13
CA ASP A 208 19.04 7.11 -16.98
C ASP A 208 18.39 6.28 -18.11
N HIS A 209 18.92 6.36 -19.32
CA HIS A 209 18.40 5.57 -20.44
C HIS A 209 18.75 4.09 -20.35
N GLU A 210 19.90 3.74 -19.76
CA GLU A 210 20.31 2.36 -19.54
C GLU A 210 19.48 1.73 -18.42
N ILE A 211 19.16 2.50 -17.36
CA ILE A 211 18.21 2.07 -16.32
C ILE A 211 16.84 1.73 -16.93
N ALA A 212 16.36 2.55 -17.88
CA ALA A 212 15.10 2.29 -18.56
C ALA A 212 15.14 0.99 -19.36
N ASP A 213 16.27 0.68 -20.00
CA ASP A 213 16.46 -0.53 -20.80
C ASP A 213 16.61 -1.78 -19.91
N ALA A 214 17.38 -1.68 -18.83
CA ALA A 214 17.57 -2.76 -17.85
C ALA A 214 16.23 -3.21 -17.23
N LEU A 215 15.36 -2.23 -16.91
CA LEU A 215 14.03 -2.49 -16.32
C LEU A 215 12.93 -2.65 -17.36
N LYS A 216 13.25 -2.60 -18.66
CA LYS A 216 12.30 -2.71 -19.78
C LYS A 216 11.10 -1.78 -19.64
N LEU A 217 11.36 -0.51 -19.29
CA LEU A 217 10.31 0.48 -19.10
C LEU A 217 9.63 0.79 -20.43
N SER A 218 8.29 0.76 -20.43
CA SER A 218 7.50 1.09 -21.62
C SER A 218 7.66 2.57 -21.98
N VAL A 219 8.28 2.84 -23.12
CA VAL A 219 8.43 4.18 -23.70
C VAL A 219 7.89 4.16 -25.12
N ASN A 220 7.24 5.25 -25.55
CA ASN A 220 6.89 5.37 -26.96
C ASN A 220 8.18 5.53 -27.78
N GLU A 221 8.47 4.54 -28.62
CA GLU A 221 9.67 4.51 -29.48
C GLU A 221 9.42 5.10 -30.86
N THR A 222 8.16 5.35 -31.22
CA THR A 222 7.77 5.92 -32.51
C THR A 222 7.97 7.44 -32.50
N VAL A 223 8.64 7.96 -33.52
CA VAL A 223 8.84 9.39 -33.77
C VAL A 223 8.36 9.67 -35.18
N ASP A 224 7.38 10.55 -35.33
CA ASP A 224 6.78 10.92 -36.63
C ASP A 224 6.24 9.75 -37.47
N GLY A 225 5.82 8.66 -36.80
CA GLY A 225 5.26 7.46 -37.44
C GLY A 225 6.28 6.37 -37.73
N GLU A 226 7.56 6.63 -37.50
CA GLU A 226 8.66 5.70 -37.77
C GLU A 226 9.36 5.27 -36.48
N THR A 227 9.93 4.07 -36.46
CA THR A 227 10.78 3.58 -35.38
C THR A 227 12.25 3.51 -35.81
N ALA A 228 13.17 3.64 -34.85
CA ALA A 228 14.59 3.54 -35.13
C ALA A 228 14.97 2.15 -35.70
N GLU A 229 14.24 1.10 -35.32
CA GLU A 229 14.46 -0.25 -35.82
C GLU A 229 14.04 -0.41 -37.29
N GLU A 230 12.90 0.18 -37.68
CA GLU A 230 12.43 0.15 -39.09
C GLU A 230 13.40 0.89 -40.01
N LEU A 231 13.83 2.10 -39.63
CA LEU A 231 14.81 2.86 -40.42
C LEU A 231 16.16 2.16 -40.51
N ARG A 232 16.60 1.50 -39.42
CA ARG A 232 17.84 0.71 -39.43
C ARG A 232 17.76 -0.49 -40.38
N LYS A 233 16.59 -1.14 -40.50
CA LYS A 233 16.36 -2.23 -41.46
C LYS A 233 16.40 -1.74 -42.91
N MET A 234 16.00 -0.49 -43.16
CA MET A 234 15.99 0.14 -44.48
C MET A 234 17.31 0.87 -44.82
N ASP A 235 18.32 0.79 -43.95
CA ASP A 235 19.59 1.52 -44.05
C ASP A 235 19.42 3.05 -44.18
N LEU A 236 18.39 3.59 -43.52
CA LEU A 236 18.08 5.01 -43.51
C LEU A 236 18.66 5.72 -42.26
N PRO A 237 18.90 7.04 -42.33
CA PRO A 237 19.35 7.82 -41.17
C PRO A 237 18.34 7.75 -40.01
N HIS A 238 18.77 7.20 -38.87
CA HIS A 238 17.89 6.98 -37.69
C HIS A 238 18.41 7.66 -36.40
N ALA A 239 19.48 8.44 -36.50
CA ALA A 239 20.15 9.05 -35.35
C ALA A 239 19.24 10.00 -34.54
N ASP A 240 18.39 10.77 -35.22
CA ASP A 240 17.47 11.71 -34.58
C ASP A 240 16.35 10.99 -33.82
N ILE A 241 15.80 9.92 -34.39
CA ILE A 241 14.81 9.06 -33.72
C ILE A 241 15.44 8.41 -32.48
N ALA A 242 16.64 7.83 -32.62
CA ALA A 242 17.35 7.21 -31.50
C ALA A 242 17.63 8.22 -30.36
N LYS A 243 18.01 9.45 -30.71
CA LYS A 243 18.21 10.53 -29.74
C LYS A 243 16.91 10.92 -29.03
N ALA A 244 15.80 11.00 -29.76
CA ALA A 244 14.49 11.29 -29.19
C ALA A 244 14.01 10.18 -28.24
N VAL A 245 14.16 8.90 -28.62
CA VAL A 245 13.84 7.76 -27.76
C VAL A 245 14.72 7.75 -26.51
N ARG A 246 16.03 7.98 -26.64
CA ARG A 246 16.95 8.10 -25.51
C ARG A 246 16.49 9.20 -24.54
N ARG A 247 16.12 10.38 -25.06
CA ARG A 247 15.56 11.47 -24.23
C ARG A 247 14.30 11.05 -23.49
N ARG A 248 13.36 10.34 -24.16
CA ARG A 248 12.12 9.87 -23.52
C ARG A 248 12.41 8.86 -22.40
N LYS A 249 13.34 7.91 -22.62
CA LYS A 249 13.82 6.95 -21.60
C LYS A 249 14.36 7.69 -20.36
N ARG A 250 15.24 8.68 -20.57
CA ARG A 250 15.77 9.53 -19.49
C ARG A 250 14.64 10.20 -18.69
N LEU A 251 13.68 10.84 -19.37
CA LEU A 251 12.58 11.55 -18.72
C LEU A 251 11.68 10.62 -17.90
N VAL A 252 11.42 9.40 -18.37
CA VAL A 252 10.63 8.40 -17.63
C VAL A 252 11.34 7.99 -16.35
N VAL A 253 12.64 7.74 -16.39
CA VAL A 253 13.43 7.37 -15.20
C VAL A 253 13.48 8.52 -14.19
N GLN A 254 13.77 9.75 -14.63
CA GLN A 254 13.78 10.92 -13.73
C GLN A 254 12.43 11.15 -13.06
N ARG A 255 11.34 10.95 -13.80
CA ARG A 255 9.99 11.01 -13.26
C ARG A 255 9.76 9.94 -12.21
N ASN A 256 10.13 8.69 -12.50
CA ASN A 256 9.96 7.57 -11.57
C ASN A 256 10.77 7.78 -10.29
N LEU A 257 12.02 8.25 -10.38
CA LEU A 257 12.86 8.61 -9.23
C LEU A 257 12.21 9.70 -8.37
N ARG A 258 11.70 10.77 -9.00
CA ARG A 258 11.03 11.86 -8.28
C ARG A 258 9.77 11.38 -7.55
N ILE A 259 9.02 10.45 -8.13
CA ILE A 259 7.83 9.88 -7.50
C ILE A 259 8.23 8.93 -6.37
N ALA A 260 9.24 8.08 -6.59
CA ALA A 260 9.76 7.18 -5.57
C ALA A 260 10.23 7.94 -4.34
N GLN A 261 11.03 8.99 -4.52
CA GLN A 261 11.47 9.87 -3.45
C GLN A 261 10.29 10.45 -2.66
N GLN A 262 9.28 11.00 -3.34
CA GLN A 262 8.08 11.52 -2.66
C GLN A 262 7.37 10.44 -1.84
N TYR A 263 7.27 9.21 -2.35
CA TYR A 263 6.67 8.13 -1.57
C TYR A 263 7.53 7.73 -0.37
N ILE A 264 8.85 7.67 -0.53
CA ILE A 264 9.80 7.43 0.57
C ILE A 264 9.68 8.53 1.63
N ASP A 265 9.59 9.79 1.24
CA ASP A 265 9.49 10.90 2.19
C ASP A 265 8.14 10.90 2.91
N ASN A 266 7.05 10.68 2.19
CA ASN A 266 5.71 10.82 2.77
C ASN A 266 5.30 9.62 3.64
N VAL A 267 5.92 8.44 3.51
CA VAL A 267 5.68 7.34 4.48
C VAL A 267 6.08 7.74 5.90
N MET A 268 7.09 8.61 6.08
CA MET A 268 7.46 9.18 7.39
C MET A 268 6.41 10.10 7.98
N LEU A 269 5.53 10.65 7.14
CA LEU A 269 4.42 11.49 7.57
C LEU A 269 3.15 10.68 7.80
N GLY A 270 3.22 9.34 7.70
CA GLY A 270 2.06 8.46 7.72
C GLY A 270 1.16 8.61 6.48
N GLN A 271 1.66 9.24 5.41
CA GLN A 271 0.90 9.57 4.21
C GLN A 271 1.38 8.74 3.03
N PHE A 272 0.68 7.65 2.73
CA PHE A 272 1.02 6.84 1.57
C PHE A 272 -0.22 6.31 0.86
N PRO A 273 -0.20 6.18 -0.47
CA PRO A 273 0.74 6.81 -1.39
C PRO A 273 0.37 8.28 -1.57
N TRP A 274 1.31 9.20 -1.29
CA TRP A 274 1.10 10.64 -1.53
C TRP A 274 2.16 11.21 -2.48
N ARG A 275 1.71 11.97 -3.47
CA ARG A 275 2.56 12.78 -4.35
C ARG A 275 1.85 14.07 -4.73
N THR A 276 2.62 15.14 -4.98
CA THR A 276 2.09 16.47 -5.30
C THR A 276 1.83 16.66 -6.79
N LYS A 277 2.73 16.14 -7.66
CA LYS A 277 2.59 16.18 -9.11
C LYS A 277 2.97 14.82 -9.73
N ARG A 278 2.35 14.52 -10.87
CA ARG A 278 2.56 13.30 -11.63
C ARG A 278 3.82 13.35 -12.47
#